data_AF-A0A957DQV6-F1
#
_entry.id   AF-A0A957DQV6-F1
#
_cell.length_a   1.000
_cell.length_b   1.000
_cell.length_c   1.000
_cell.angle_alpha   90.00
_cell.angle_beta   90.00
_cell.angle_gamma   90.00
#
_symmetry.space_group_name_H-M   'P 1'
#
loop_
_entity.id
_entity.type
_entity.pdbx_description
1 polymer ?
#
loop_
_entity_poly.entity_id
_entity_poly.type
_entity_poly.pdbx_seq_one_letter_code
_entity_poly.pdbx_strand_id
1 'polypeptide(L)'
;KFYEPGMAAQILAGEVDGMPLNSGFLLSAAIIFILPVFMVYLSLTLPDKANRWVNIILAVLFFGLNLIGELPTYEYAYRTFLVIVEMVFLALIVWHAWQWPKLEINMQKGQMQ
;
A
#
# COMPACT_ATOMS: atom_id res chain seq x y z
N LYS A 1 4.85 15.30 4.18
CA LYS A 1 5.25 16.30 3.18
C LYS A 1 4.44 17.60 3.23
N PHE A 2 3.10 17.58 3.18
CA PHE A 2 2.29 18.81 3.17
C PHE A 2 2.56 19.82 4.29
N TYR A 3 2.91 19.36 5.49
CA TYR A 3 3.19 20.20 6.65
C TYR A 3 4.67 20.56 6.80
N GLU A 4 5.52 20.14 5.86
CA GLU A 4 6.95 20.42 5.91
C GLU A 4 7.25 21.85 5.47
N PRO A 5 8.17 22.54 6.16
CA PRO A 5 8.67 23.85 5.72
C PRO A 5 9.11 23.81 4.24
N GLY A 6 8.72 24.82 3.47
CA GLY A 6 9.08 24.93 2.04
C GLY A 6 8.12 24.21 1.08
N MET A 7 7.35 23.21 1.53
CA MET A 7 6.39 22.50 0.66
C MET A 7 5.29 23.43 0.12
N ALA A 8 4.78 24.34 0.96
CA ALA A 8 3.78 25.31 0.52
C ALA A 8 4.31 26.23 -0.59
N ALA A 9 5.58 26.65 -0.52
CA ALA A 9 6.19 27.48 -1.55
C ALA A 9 6.37 26.72 -2.87
N GLN A 10 6.76 25.44 -2.80
CA GLN A 10 6.86 24.57 -3.97
C GLN A 10 5.50 24.40 -4.66
N ILE A 11 4.44 24.09 -3.89
CA ILE A 11 3.09 23.91 -4.42
C ILE A 11 2.61 25.20 -5.11
N LEU A 12 2.86 26.37 -4.51
CA LEU A 12 2.54 27.67 -5.11
C LEU A 12 3.35 27.95 -6.38
N ALA A 13 4.58 27.45 -6.46
CA ALA A 13 5.42 27.47 -7.65
C ALA A 13 5.02 26.42 -8.71
N GLY A 14 4.03 25.56 -8.41
CA GLY A 14 3.56 24.54 -9.34
C GLY A 14 4.45 23.29 -9.37
N GLU A 15 5.17 22.99 -8.30
CA GLU A 15 6.05 21.81 -8.19
C GLU A 15 5.93 21.10 -6.82
N VAL A 16 6.32 19.83 -6.77
CA VAL A 16 6.46 19.05 -5.53
C VAL A 16 7.72 18.21 -5.66
N ASP A 17 8.65 18.36 -4.72
CA ASP A 17 9.96 17.69 -4.73
C ASP A 17 10.72 17.89 -6.05
N GLY A 18 10.63 19.10 -6.64
CA GLY A 18 11.26 19.45 -7.93
C GLY A 18 10.59 18.83 -9.17
N MET A 19 9.46 18.14 -9.01
CA MET A 19 8.65 17.65 -10.12
C MET A 19 7.51 18.62 -10.42
N PRO A 20 7.24 18.95 -11.69
CA PRO A 20 6.16 19.86 -12.05
C PRO A 20 4.78 19.22 -11.79
N LEU A 21 3.87 20.00 -11.22
CA LEU A 21 2.46 19.65 -11.01
C LEU A 21 1.68 19.71 -12.34
N ASN A 22 1.98 18.79 -13.24
CA ASN A 22 1.25 18.63 -14.50
C ASN A 22 0.08 17.63 -14.35
N SER A 23 -0.76 17.54 -15.38
CA SER A 23 -1.91 16.62 -15.37
C SER A 23 -1.52 15.16 -15.15
N GLY A 24 -0.34 14.75 -15.64
CA GLY A 24 0.17 13.39 -15.47
C GLY A 24 0.53 13.09 -14.02
N PHE A 25 1.16 14.03 -13.32
CA PHE A 25 1.48 13.93 -11.90
C PHE A 25 0.21 13.83 -11.04
N LEU A 26 -0.78 14.69 -11.31
CA LEU A 26 -2.05 14.68 -10.56
C LEU A 26 -2.83 13.36 -10.79
N LEU A 27 -2.82 12.87 -12.03
CA LEU A 27 -3.46 11.60 -12.37
C LEU A 27 -2.78 10.41 -11.69
N SER A 28 -1.45 10.36 -11.71
CA SER A 28 -0.71 9.27 -11.05
C SER A 28 -0.91 9.28 -9.53
N ALA A 29 -0.91 10.47 -8.91
CA ALA A 29 -1.24 10.61 -7.49
C ALA A 29 -2.65 10.09 -7.18
N ALA A 30 -3.65 10.47 -7.98
CA ALA A 30 -5.03 10.00 -7.81
C ALA A 30 -5.17 8.48 -7.92
N ILE A 31 -4.46 7.85 -8.87
CA ILE A 31 -4.44 6.39 -9.03
C ILE A 31 -3.86 5.73 -7.77
N ILE A 32 -2.72 6.23 -7.26
CA ILE A 32 -2.09 5.70 -6.04
C ILE A 32 -3.04 5.79 -4.84
N PHE A 33 -3.76 6.92 -4.69
CA PHE A 33 -4.74 7.11 -3.62
C PHE A 33 -5.93 6.14 -3.68
N ILE A 34 -6.31 5.69 -4.87
CA ILE A 34 -7.45 4.79 -5.09
C ILE A 34 -7.07 3.31 -4.89
N LEU A 35 -5.78 2.94 -5.03
CA LEU A 35 -5.31 1.56 -4.89
C LEU A 35 -5.75 0.88 -3.58
N PRO A 36 -5.67 1.50 -2.38
CA PRO A 36 -6.11 0.88 -1.14
C PRO A 36 -7.60 0.54 -1.12
N VAL A 37 -8.44 1.39 -1.73
CA VAL A 37 -9.90 1.15 -1.80
C VAL A 37 -10.19 -0.07 -2.68
N PHE A 38 -9.52 -0.18 -3.83
CA PHE A 38 -9.62 -1.36 -4.67
C PHE A 38 -9.12 -2.61 -3.96
N MET A 39 -8.02 -2.51 -3.20
CA MET A 39 -7.49 -3.63 -2.43
C MET A 39 -8.51 -4.17 -1.43
N VAL A 40 -9.18 -3.29 -0.66
CA VAL A 40 -10.22 -3.69 0.28
C VAL A 40 -11.35 -4.42 -0.44
N TYR A 41 -11.82 -3.88 -1.57
CA TYR A 41 -12.87 -4.51 -2.38
C TYR A 41 -12.44 -5.87 -2.96
N LEU A 42 -11.22 -5.96 -3.51
CA LEU A 42 -10.65 -7.18 -4.08
C LEU A 42 -10.48 -8.27 -3.01
N SER A 43 -10.11 -7.89 -1.78
CA SER A 43 -9.98 -8.86 -0.68
C SER A 43 -11.29 -9.50 -0.24
N LEU A 44 -12.42 -8.81 -0.46
CA LEU A 44 -13.76 -9.32 -0.18
C LEU A 44 -14.35 -10.14 -1.33
N THR A 45 -13.90 -9.90 -2.56
CA THR A 45 -14.53 -10.45 -3.77
C THR A 45 -13.74 -11.57 -4.43
N LEU A 46 -12.41 -11.64 -4.23
CA LEU A 46 -11.58 -12.66 -4.86
C LEU A 46 -11.45 -13.94 -4.01
N PRO A 47 -11.33 -15.10 -4.68
CA PRO A 47 -11.00 -16.35 -4.00
C PRO A 47 -9.61 -16.27 -3.36
N ASP A 48 -9.43 -16.97 -2.24
CA ASP A 48 -8.24 -16.90 -1.36
C ASP A 48 -6.89 -16.93 -2.10
N LYS A 49 -6.78 -17.76 -3.15
CA LYS A 49 -5.55 -17.88 -3.94
C LYS A 49 -5.19 -16.59 -4.68
N ALA A 50 -6.17 -15.90 -5.28
CA ALA A 50 -5.93 -14.68 -6.02
C ALA A 50 -5.73 -13.49 -5.08
N ASN A 51 -6.49 -13.44 -3.97
CA ASN A 51 -6.31 -12.44 -2.92
C ASN A 51 -4.88 -12.49 -2.32
N ARG A 52 -4.33 -13.69 -2.12
CA ARG A 52 -2.94 -13.88 -1.67
C ARG A 52 -1.92 -13.22 -2.60
N TRP A 53 -2.01 -13.47 -3.91
CA TRP A 53 -1.07 -12.90 -4.88
C TRP A 53 -1.22 -11.39 -5.02
N VAL A 54 -2.45 -10.87 -5.01
CA VAL A 54 -2.71 -9.42 -5.06
C VAL A 54 -2.09 -8.72 -3.85
N ASN A 55 -2.29 -9.24 -2.64
CA ASN A 55 -1.72 -8.67 -1.42
C ASN A 55 -0.19 -8.69 -1.41
N ILE A 56 0.44 -9.76 -1.92
CA ILE A 56 1.91 -9.84 -2.03
C ILE A 56 2.45 -8.83 -3.05
N ILE A 57 1.85 -8.75 -4.25
CA ILE A 57 2.30 -7.81 -5.30
C ILE A 57 2.19 -6.37 -4.80
N LEU A 58 1.08 -6.04 -4.13
CA LEU A 58 0.89 -4.71 -3.56
C LEU A 58 1.87 -4.43 -2.43
N ALA A 59 2.13 -5.39 -1.54
CA ALA A 59 3.10 -5.19 -0.48
C ALA A 59 4.51 -4.89 -1.03
N VAL A 60 4.92 -5.58 -2.09
CA VAL A 60 6.18 -5.29 -2.79
C VAL A 60 6.16 -3.92 -3.46
N LEU A 61 5.04 -3.53 -4.08
CA LEU A 61 4.89 -2.23 -4.71
C LEU A 61 5.03 -1.09 -3.69
N PHE A 62 4.27 -1.14 -2.58
CA PHE A 62 4.34 -0.13 -1.52
C PHE A 62 5.70 -0.08 -0.84
N PHE A 63 6.33 -1.24 -0.65
CA PHE A 63 7.72 -1.30 -0.19
C PHE A 63 8.66 -0.56 -1.15
N GLY A 64 8.57 -0.82 -2.45
CA GLY A 64 9.38 -0.13 -3.47
C GLY A 64 9.15 1.38 -3.51
N LEU A 65 7.89 1.82 -3.39
CA LEU A 65 7.54 3.24 -3.32
C LEU A 65 8.16 3.92 -2.09
N ASN A 66 8.14 3.26 -0.92
CA ASN A 66 8.82 3.74 0.27
C ASN A 66 10.34 3.84 0.08
N LEU A 67 10.95 2.83 -0.57
CA LEU A 67 12.39 2.81 -0.84
C LEU A 67 12.83 4.00 -1.69
N ILE A 68 12.06 4.33 -2.72
CA ILE A 68 12.41 5.39 -3.68
C ILE A 68 11.99 6.77 -3.16
N GLY A 69 10.83 6.87 -2.50
CA GLY A 69 10.19 8.14 -2.16
C GLY A 69 10.48 8.68 -0.76
N GLU A 70 10.76 7.81 0.22
CA GLU A 70 10.87 8.19 1.63
C GLU A 70 12.27 8.03 2.21
N LEU A 71 13.00 6.96 1.87
CA LEU A 71 14.37 6.71 2.36
C LEU A 71 15.37 7.85 2.18
N PRO A 72 15.35 8.63 1.08
CA PRO A 72 16.37 9.67 0.88
C PRO A 72 16.22 10.88 1.82
N THR A 73 15.11 10.98 2.57
CA THR A 73 14.73 12.19 3.31
C THR A 73 14.23 11.87 4.72
N TYR A 74 15.11 11.37 5.59
CA TYR A 74 14.85 11.12 7.01
C TYR A 74 15.03 12.38 7.89
N GLU A 75 14.56 13.52 7.42
CA GLU A 75 14.78 14.79 8.11
C GLU A 75 13.83 14.98 9.32
N TYR A 76 12.68 14.29 9.31
CA TYR A 76 11.63 14.45 10.32
C TYR A 76 11.23 13.13 11.00
N ALA A 77 11.14 13.13 12.33
CA ALA A 77 10.81 11.95 13.14
C ALA A 77 9.46 11.30 12.80
N TYR A 78 8.46 12.09 12.41
CA TYR A 78 7.15 11.55 12.03
C TYR A 78 7.22 10.67 10.77
N ARG A 79 8.15 10.96 9.84
CA ARG A 79 8.36 10.13 8.64
C ARG A 79 8.95 8.78 9.02
N THR A 80 10.00 8.77 9.83
CA THR A 80 10.59 7.54 10.34
C THR A 80 9.54 6.68 11.04
N PHE A 81 8.68 7.30 11.85
CA PHE A 81 7.55 6.60 12.48
C PHE A 81 6.59 6.00 11.46
N LEU A 82 6.14 6.77 10.47
CA LEU A 82 5.22 6.28 9.42
C LEU A 82 5.82 5.14 8.61
N VAL A 83 7.08 5.25 8.17
CA VAL A 83 7.79 4.19 7.45
C VAL A 83 7.88 2.92 8.29
N ILE A 84 8.25 3.02 9.57
CA ILE A 84 8.33 1.84 10.47
C ILE A 84 6.96 1.19 10.60
N VAL A 85 5.91 1.99 10.84
CA VAL A 85 4.53 1.48 10.96
C VAL A 85 4.12 0.78 9.67
N GLU A 86 4.33 1.41 8.52
CA GLU A 86 3.99 0.84 7.22
C GLU A 86 4.74 -0.47 6.98
N MET A 87 6.04 -0.52 7.26
CA MET A 87 6.85 -1.75 7.16
C MET A 87 6.31 -2.89 8.01
N VAL A 88 5.84 -2.61 9.24
CA VAL A 88 5.21 -3.60 10.11
C VAL A 88 3.91 -4.12 9.49
N PHE A 89 3.05 -3.24 8.98
CA PHE A 89 1.80 -3.64 8.32
C PHE A 89 2.05 -4.45 7.04
N LEU A 90 3.03 -4.07 6.22
CA LEU A 90 3.43 -4.83 5.04
C LEU A 90 3.89 -6.24 5.41
N ALA A 91 4.70 -6.38 6.48
CA ALA A 91 5.11 -7.68 6.98
C ALA A 91 3.91 -8.52 7.47
N LEU A 92 2.95 -7.89 8.16
CA LEU A 92 1.72 -8.55 8.60
C LEU A 92 0.86 -9.01 7.42
N ILE A 93 0.74 -8.20 6.36
CA ILE A 93 0.00 -8.57 5.15
C ILE A 93 0.62 -9.81 4.51
N VAL A 94 1.95 -9.85 4.35
CA VAL A 94 2.66 -11.01 3.79
C VAL A 94 2.50 -12.22 4.71
N TRP A 95 2.60 -12.04 6.02
CA TRP A 95 2.42 -13.10 7.01
C TRP A 95 1.01 -13.70 6.98
N HIS A 96 -0.03 -12.86 7.02
CA HIS A 96 -1.43 -13.31 6.94
C HIS A 96 -1.76 -13.95 5.61
N ALA A 97 -1.24 -13.41 4.49
CA ALA A 97 -1.39 -14.01 3.18
C ALA A 97 -0.72 -15.40 3.10
N TRP A 98 0.34 -15.65 3.88
CA TRP A 98 1.00 -16.94 3.97
C TRP A 98 0.28 -17.93 4.89
N GLN A 99 -0.25 -17.46 6.02
CA GLN A 99 -0.91 -18.29 7.04
C GLN A 99 -2.36 -18.66 6.74
N TRP A 100 -2.98 -18.07 5.70
CA TRP A 100 -4.39 -18.35 5.38
C TRP A 100 -4.62 -19.86 5.16
N PRO A 101 -5.38 -20.54 6.04
CA PRO A 101 -5.69 -21.95 5.86
C PRO A 101 -6.51 -22.09 4.60
N LYS A 102 -6.28 -23.16 3.82
CA LYS A 102 -7.29 -23.62 2.87
C LYS A 102 -8.55 -23.82 3.70
N LEU A 103 -9.63 -23.10 3.42
CA LEU A 103 -10.95 -23.53 3.87
C LEU A 103 -11.16 -24.94 3.31
N GLU A 104 -10.81 -25.95 4.10
CA GLU A 104 -11.26 -27.30 3.83
C GLU A 104 -12.75 -27.29 4.07
N ILE A 105 -13.50 -27.16 2.97
CA ILE A 105 -14.92 -27.49 2.90
C ILE A 105 -15.02 -29.03 3.09
N ASN A 106 -14.71 -29.51 4.29
CA ASN A 106 -14.80 -30.91 4.69
C ASN A 106 -15.94 -31.14 5.71
N MET A 107 -16.88 -30.18 5.85
CA MET A 107 -18.03 -30.31 6.75
C MET A 107 -19.30 -30.90 6.09
N GLN A 108 -19.24 -31.41 4.86
CA GLN A 108 -20.42 -31.95 4.15
C GLN A 108 -20.35 -33.45 3.79
N LYS A 109 -19.24 -34.15 4.02
CA LYS A 109 -19.14 -35.60 3.71
C LYS A 109 -19.25 -36.55 4.92
N GLY A 110 -19.32 -36.03 6.15
CA GLY A 110 -19.36 -36.85 7.37
C GLY A 110 -20.73 -37.09 7.99
N GLN A 111 -21.82 -36.55 7.43
CA GLN A 111 -23.19 -36.70 7.97
C GLN A 111 -24.19 -37.36 6.99
N MET A 112 -23.68 -37.97 5.92
CA MET A 112 -24.48 -38.83 5.02
C MET A 112 -23.87 -40.23 4.89
N GLN A 113 -23.38 -40.78 6.01
CA GLN A 113 -23.10 -42.21 6.19
C GLN A 113 -23.86 -42.73 7.40
#